data_AF-A0A327QEP8-F1
#
_entry.id   AF-A0A327QEP8-F1
#
_cell.length_a   1.000
_cell.length_b   1.000
_cell.length_c   1.000
_cell.angle_alpha   90.00
_cell.angle_beta   90.00
_cell.angle_gamma   90.00
#
_symmetry.space_group_name_H-M   'P 1'
#
loop_
_entity.id
_entity.type
_entity.pdbx_description
1 polymer ?
#
loop_
_entity_poly.entity_id
_entity_poly.type
_entity_poly.pdbx_seq_one_letter_code
_entity_poly.pdbx_strand_id
1 'polypeptide(L)'
;MQILLSLLIPIITTYHVNLDNSKKYAFTDTLYVVPLTHQQYKQADYKLVSVCELDSNGIEIKSARRILLTQKNKVVASISLPVPDEEVKNFSVHKVGERANSFFIGIDWGGGNYYYEREFNFAFDGKQFVLTSVKMISYVFDTGKTSTRNKKITPPIPVNKFVMMPFIENE
;
A
#
# COMPACT_ATOMS: atom_id res chain seq x y z
N MET A 1 6.17 51.33 -23.94
CA MET A 1 5.05 50.39 -23.73
C MET A 1 5.17 49.28 -24.76
N GLN A 2 5.72 48.12 -24.37
CA GLN A 2 5.59 46.86 -25.10
C GLN A 2 5.84 45.74 -24.10
N ILE A 3 4.81 44.94 -23.91
CA ILE A 3 4.75 43.77 -23.05
C ILE A 3 5.23 42.59 -23.90
N LEU A 4 6.18 41.80 -23.40
CA LEU A 4 6.33 40.42 -23.87
C LEU A 4 6.41 39.47 -22.68
N LEU A 5 5.32 38.70 -22.53
CA LEU A 5 5.25 37.46 -21.78
C LEU A 5 6.35 36.51 -22.29
N SER A 6 7.08 35.88 -21.37
CA SER A 6 7.65 34.56 -21.64
C SER A 6 7.40 33.61 -20.47
N LEU A 7 7.08 32.39 -20.85
CA LEU A 7 6.42 31.35 -20.08
C LEU A 7 7.24 30.84 -18.88
N LEU A 8 6.60 30.75 -17.71
CA LEU A 8 7.07 29.90 -16.62
C LEU A 8 6.82 28.44 -17.02
N ILE A 9 7.88 27.74 -17.43
CA ILE A 9 7.87 26.29 -17.58
C ILE A 9 8.01 25.68 -16.18
N PRO A 10 7.07 24.85 -15.70
CA PRO A 10 7.26 24.15 -14.43
C PRO A 10 8.38 23.12 -14.58
N ILE A 11 9.41 23.24 -13.74
CA ILE A 11 10.50 22.29 -13.62
C ILE A 11 9.91 20.99 -13.05
N ILE A 12 9.78 19.97 -13.90
CA ILE A 12 9.49 18.61 -13.46
C ILE A 12 10.74 18.11 -12.73
N THR A 13 10.64 18.00 -11.40
CA THR A 13 11.73 17.43 -10.58
C THR A 13 11.64 15.90 -10.67
N THR A 14 12.52 15.31 -11.45
CA THR A 14 12.69 13.85 -11.52
C THR A 14 13.44 13.39 -10.26
N TYR A 15 12.81 12.57 -9.43
CA TYR A 15 13.50 11.93 -8.30
C TYR A 15 14.18 10.65 -8.79
N HIS A 16 15.51 10.66 -8.86
CA HIS A 16 16.29 9.45 -9.01
C HIS A 16 16.28 8.67 -7.69
N VAL A 17 15.53 7.58 -7.66
CA VAL A 17 15.64 6.58 -6.58
C VAL A 17 16.87 5.73 -6.90
N ASN A 18 17.93 5.90 -6.11
CA ASN A 18 19.13 5.08 -6.16
C ASN A 18 18.89 3.85 -5.25
N LEU A 19 18.62 2.69 -5.84
CA LEU A 19 18.51 1.40 -5.15
C LEU A 19 19.85 0.66 -5.30
N ASP A 20 20.49 0.39 -4.16
CA ASP A 20 21.79 -0.25 -4.06
C ASP A 20 21.82 -1.68 -4.64
N ASN A 21 22.95 -2.04 -5.27
CA ASN A 21 23.16 -3.11 -6.24
C ASN A 21 23.34 -4.51 -5.64
N SER A 22 22.42 -5.46 -5.89
CA SER A 22 22.78 -6.90 -6.03
C SER A 22 21.75 -7.80 -6.73
N LYS A 23 20.80 -7.22 -7.47
CA LYS A 23 20.04 -7.94 -8.52
C LYS A 23 19.93 -6.97 -9.69
N LYS A 24 20.08 -7.43 -10.94
CA LYS A 24 19.80 -6.60 -12.12
C LYS A 24 18.37 -6.07 -11.97
N TYR A 25 18.22 -4.81 -11.55
CA TYR A 25 16.92 -4.26 -11.19
C TYR A 25 16.08 -4.11 -12.47
N ALA A 26 14.96 -4.82 -12.47
CA ALA A 26 13.77 -4.44 -13.22
C ALA A 26 13.48 -2.94 -13.00
N PHE A 27 13.03 -2.25 -14.03
CA PHE A 27 12.63 -0.85 -13.91
C PHE A 27 11.47 -0.76 -12.92
N THR A 28 11.60 -0.03 -11.81
CA THR A 28 10.49 0.17 -10.86
C THR A 28 9.65 1.37 -11.25
N ASP A 29 8.33 1.21 -11.26
CA ASP A 29 7.36 2.28 -11.49
C ASP A 29 6.52 2.57 -10.23
N THR A 30 6.12 3.82 -10.06
CA THR A 30 5.28 4.27 -8.94
C THR A 30 3.85 4.45 -9.40
N LEU A 31 2.95 3.63 -8.87
CA LEU A 31 1.54 3.64 -9.28
C LEU A 31 0.74 4.74 -8.57
N TYR A 32 1.06 5.04 -7.30
CA TYR A 32 0.49 6.17 -6.56
C TYR A 32 1.27 6.48 -5.27
N VAL A 33 1.05 7.67 -4.72
CA VAL A 33 1.64 8.17 -3.46
C VAL A 33 0.56 8.75 -2.55
N VAL A 34 0.54 8.35 -1.27
CA VAL A 34 -0.33 8.90 -0.23
C VAL A 34 0.54 9.52 0.87
N PRO A 35 0.58 10.86 0.99
CA PRO A 35 1.27 11.51 2.11
C PRO A 35 0.50 11.30 3.42
N LEU A 36 1.23 11.07 4.51
CA LEU A 36 0.68 11.01 5.87
C LEU A 36 1.02 12.34 6.57
N THR A 37 0.00 13.17 6.77
CA THR A 37 0.12 14.60 7.09
C THR A 37 -0.25 14.97 8.53
N HIS A 38 -0.65 14.02 9.36
CA HIS A 38 -1.10 14.29 10.72
C HIS A 38 0.00 14.82 11.63
N GLN A 39 -0.35 15.77 12.50
CA GLN A 39 0.60 16.57 13.29
C GLN A 39 1.65 15.74 14.05
N GLN A 40 1.26 14.57 14.60
CA GLN A 40 2.16 13.72 15.38
C GLN A 40 3.37 13.19 14.60
N TYR A 41 3.28 13.05 13.29
CA TYR A 41 4.36 12.56 12.43
C TYR A 41 4.55 13.39 11.16
N LYS A 42 3.89 14.55 11.06
CA LYS A 42 3.99 15.48 9.92
C LYS A 42 5.44 15.91 9.66
N GLN A 43 6.21 16.18 10.72
CA GLN A 43 7.62 16.57 10.62
C GLN A 43 8.53 15.43 10.13
N ALA A 44 8.04 14.19 10.18
CA ALA A 44 8.76 13.02 9.71
C ALA A 44 8.56 12.74 8.20
N ASP A 45 7.67 13.48 7.53
CA ASP A 45 7.40 13.33 6.09
C ASP A 45 7.14 11.87 5.67
N TYR A 46 6.16 11.24 6.35
CA TYR A 46 5.77 9.88 6.02
C TYR A 46 4.93 9.82 4.75
N LYS A 47 5.19 8.84 3.90
CA LYS A 47 4.40 8.58 2.68
C LYS A 47 4.24 7.09 2.45
N LEU A 48 3.06 6.67 2.03
CA LEU A 48 2.82 5.35 1.45
C LEU A 48 2.98 5.44 -0.07
N VAL A 49 3.77 4.55 -0.64
CA VAL A 49 4.07 4.51 -2.08
C VAL A 49 3.75 3.11 -2.59
N SER A 50 2.89 3.00 -3.60
CA SER A 50 2.67 1.73 -4.28
C SER A 50 3.62 1.62 -5.46
N VAL A 51 4.38 0.53 -5.49
CA VAL A 51 5.41 0.29 -6.51
C VAL A 51 5.21 -1.07 -7.16
N CYS A 52 5.57 -1.17 -8.42
CA CYS A 52 5.72 -2.42 -9.13
C CYS A 52 7.05 -2.46 -9.89
N GLU A 53 7.59 -3.65 -10.10
CA GLU A 53 8.73 -3.86 -11.00
C GLU A 53 8.21 -4.15 -12.41
N LEU A 54 8.92 -3.66 -13.42
CA LEU A 54 8.65 -3.89 -14.84
C LEU A 54 9.75 -4.76 -15.44
N ASP A 55 9.37 -5.72 -16.28
CA ASP A 55 10.32 -6.52 -17.03
C ASP A 55 11.05 -5.69 -18.11
N SER A 56 11.94 -6.34 -18.88
CA SER A 56 12.70 -5.66 -19.94
C SER A 56 11.83 -5.08 -21.07
N ASN A 57 10.56 -5.47 -21.16
CA ASN A 57 9.60 -4.99 -22.16
C ASN A 57 8.66 -3.91 -21.58
N GLY A 58 8.85 -3.52 -20.32
CA GLY A 58 7.97 -2.56 -19.63
C GLY A 58 6.67 -3.18 -19.11
N ILE A 59 6.58 -4.50 -19.01
CA ILE A 59 5.40 -5.22 -18.50
C ILE A 59 5.52 -5.41 -16.99
N GLU A 60 4.43 -5.15 -16.26
CA GLU A 60 4.38 -5.31 -14.80
C GLU A 60 4.64 -6.76 -14.34
N ILE A 61 5.61 -6.92 -13.46
CA ILE A 61 5.90 -8.15 -12.72
C ILE A 61 5.00 -8.18 -11.49
N LYS A 62 3.84 -8.84 -11.60
CA LYS A 62 2.84 -8.91 -10.53
C LYS A 62 3.38 -9.37 -9.18
N SER A 63 4.36 -10.28 -9.17
CA SER A 63 4.97 -10.80 -7.93
C SER A 63 5.86 -9.81 -7.18
N ALA A 64 6.14 -8.67 -7.80
CA ALA A 64 6.99 -7.62 -7.24
C ALA A 64 6.20 -6.38 -6.81
N ARG A 65 4.86 -6.46 -6.75
CA ARG A 65 4.02 -5.36 -6.26
C ARG A 65 4.15 -5.19 -4.75
N ARG A 66 4.35 -3.96 -4.29
CA ARG A 66 4.58 -3.65 -2.87
C ARG A 66 3.99 -2.30 -2.48
N ILE A 67 3.62 -2.17 -1.21
CA ILE A 67 3.39 -0.87 -0.57
C ILE A 67 4.60 -0.55 0.29
N LEU A 68 5.28 0.56 -0.02
CA LEU A 68 6.40 1.09 0.75
C LEU A 68 5.90 2.16 1.71
N LEU A 69 6.28 2.06 2.98
CA LEU A 69 6.22 3.20 3.89
C LEU A 69 7.59 3.87 3.86
N THR A 70 7.59 5.16 3.56
CA THR A 70 8.80 5.98 3.55
C THR A 70 8.72 7.06 4.62
N GLN A 71 9.89 7.48 5.12
CA GLN A 71 10.06 8.58 6.06
C GLN A 71 11.23 9.43 5.57
N LYS A 72 11.01 10.72 5.26
CA LYS A 72 12.03 11.61 4.67
C LYS A 72 12.77 10.95 3.49
N ASN A 73 12.01 10.32 2.59
CA ASN A 73 12.50 9.58 1.41
C ASN A 73 13.33 8.32 1.69
N LYS A 74 13.39 7.84 2.95
CA LYS A 74 13.97 6.54 3.28
C LYS A 74 12.87 5.51 3.45
N VAL A 75 13.04 4.33 2.87
CA VAL A 75 12.10 3.20 3.09
C VAL A 75 12.25 2.73 4.53
N VAL A 76 11.16 2.74 5.29
CA VAL A 76 11.10 2.24 6.67
C VAL A 76 10.33 0.93 6.80
N ALA A 77 9.46 0.62 5.83
CA ALA A 77 8.81 -0.68 5.70
C ALA A 77 8.46 -0.97 4.24
N SER A 78 8.41 -2.27 3.91
CA SER A 78 7.99 -2.78 2.61
C SER A 78 7.00 -3.92 2.84
N ILE A 79 5.76 -3.72 2.39
CA ILE A 79 4.67 -4.67 2.51
C ILE A 79 4.49 -5.31 1.13
N SER A 80 4.86 -6.58 1.00
CA SER A 80 4.63 -7.33 -0.23
C SER A 80 3.13 -7.58 -0.40
N LEU A 81 2.64 -7.38 -1.62
CA LEU A 81 1.27 -7.72 -1.98
C LEU A 81 1.20 -9.18 -2.47
N PRO A 82 0.09 -9.89 -2.21
CA PRO A 82 -0.17 -11.21 -2.78
C PRO A 82 -0.05 -11.21 -4.30
N VAL A 83 0.42 -12.34 -4.82
CA VAL A 83 0.36 -12.64 -6.25
C VAL A 83 -1.01 -13.23 -6.52
N PRO A 84 -1.83 -12.65 -7.43
CA PRO A 84 -3.12 -13.24 -7.75
C PRO A 84 -2.94 -14.66 -8.31
N ASP A 85 -3.52 -15.64 -7.63
CA ASP A 85 -3.54 -17.06 -8.01
C ASP A 85 -4.96 -17.63 -7.84
N GLU A 86 -5.09 -18.96 -7.70
CA GLU A 86 -6.41 -19.58 -7.51
C GLU A 86 -7.06 -19.24 -6.16
N GLU A 87 -6.28 -18.95 -5.13
CA GLU A 87 -6.75 -18.64 -3.77
C GLU A 87 -7.08 -17.16 -3.62
N VAL A 88 -6.32 -16.28 -4.28
CA VAL A 88 -6.46 -14.82 -4.20
C VAL A 88 -6.78 -14.21 -5.58
N LYS A 89 -7.79 -14.77 -6.25
CA LYS A 89 -8.26 -14.30 -7.57
C LYS A 89 -8.65 -12.83 -7.53
N ASN A 90 -8.35 -12.10 -8.62
CA ASN A 90 -8.71 -10.69 -8.79
C ASN A 90 -8.24 -9.78 -7.63
N PHE A 91 -7.12 -10.11 -6.99
CA PHE A 91 -6.57 -9.30 -5.90
C PHE A 91 -6.34 -7.84 -6.32
N SER A 92 -6.81 -6.91 -5.48
CA SER A 92 -6.63 -5.49 -5.65
C SER A 92 -6.40 -4.78 -4.32
N VAL A 93 -5.67 -3.67 -4.40
CA VAL A 93 -5.65 -2.65 -3.34
C VAL A 93 -6.61 -1.55 -3.78
N HIS A 94 -7.86 -1.58 -3.31
CA HIS A 94 -8.85 -0.56 -3.69
C HIS A 94 -8.67 0.75 -2.94
N LYS A 95 -8.01 0.75 -1.77
CA LYS A 95 -7.91 1.96 -0.96
C LYS A 95 -6.67 2.01 -0.08
N VAL A 96 -6.05 3.17 -0.02
CA VAL A 96 -5.08 3.54 1.01
C VAL A 96 -5.45 4.91 1.52
N GLY A 97 -5.41 5.11 2.83
CA GLY A 97 -5.79 6.39 3.41
C GLY A 97 -5.22 6.64 4.79
N GLU A 98 -5.23 7.91 5.17
CA GLU A 98 -4.85 8.39 6.49
C GLU A 98 -6.10 8.62 7.36
N ARG A 99 -5.96 8.43 8.66
CA ARG A 99 -6.92 8.81 9.71
C ARG A 99 -6.12 9.32 10.89
N ALA A 100 -6.38 10.51 11.44
CA ALA A 100 -5.71 11.03 12.65
C ALA A 100 -4.29 10.44 12.92
N ASN A 101 -4.13 9.57 13.91
CA ASN A 101 -2.85 8.93 14.25
C ASN A 101 -2.62 7.55 13.62
N SER A 102 -3.13 7.34 12.41
CA SER A 102 -3.18 6.03 11.77
C SER A 102 -3.26 6.13 10.25
N PHE A 103 -2.96 5.03 9.59
CA PHE A 103 -3.33 4.82 8.20
C PHE A 103 -3.97 3.45 8.05
N PHE A 104 -4.60 3.22 6.90
CA PHE A 104 -5.16 1.94 6.57
C PHE A 104 -4.88 1.54 5.13
N ILE A 105 -4.89 0.23 4.89
CA ILE A 105 -4.78 -0.39 3.58
C ILE A 105 -6.01 -1.27 3.41
N GLY A 106 -6.86 -0.92 2.45
CA GLY A 106 -8.00 -1.70 2.00
C GLY A 106 -7.62 -2.54 0.78
N ILE A 107 -7.87 -3.85 0.90
CA ILE A 107 -7.71 -4.82 -0.18
C ILE A 107 -9.01 -5.56 -0.43
N ASP A 108 -9.14 -6.08 -1.64
CA ASP A 108 -10.22 -6.97 -2.03
C ASP A 108 -9.72 -8.06 -2.96
N TRP A 109 -10.42 -9.18 -2.94
CA TRP A 109 -10.21 -10.30 -3.87
C TRP A 109 -11.49 -11.14 -3.92
N GLY A 110 -11.57 -12.03 -4.90
CA GLY A 110 -12.72 -12.89 -5.07
C GLY A 110 -12.87 -13.40 -6.50
N GLY A 111 -13.80 -14.33 -6.65
CA GLY A 111 -14.08 -14.97 -7.93
C GLY A 111 -15.28 -15.91 -7.80
N GLY A 112 -15.99 -16.10 -8.91
CA GLY A 112 -17.23 -16.86 -8.92
C GLY A 112 -18.24 -16.25 -7.95
N ASN A 113 -18.63 -17.00 -6.93
CA ASN A 113 -19.70 -16.65 -6.00
C ASN A 113 -19.24 -15.90 -4.73
N TYR A 114 -17.94 -15.61 -4.58
CA TYR A 114 -17.40 -15.03 -3.35
C TYR A 114 -16.61 -13.74 -3.60
N TYR A 115 -16.83 -12.77 -2.72
CA TYR A 115 -16.06 -11.52 -2.63
C TYR A 115 -15.56 -11.32 -1.20
N TYR A 116 -14.32 -10.89 -1.05
CA TYR A 116 -13.66 -10.66 0.22
C TYR A 116 -13.03 -9.28 0.24
N GLU A 117 -13.12 -8.62 1.40
CA GLU A 117 -12.44 -7.36 1.67
C GLU A 117 -11.70 -7.47 3.00
N ARG A 118 -10.52 -6.85 3.08
CA ARG A 118 -9.78 -6.64 4.34
C ARG A 118 -9.35 -5.20 4.43
N GLU A 119 -9.51 -4.61 5.62
CA GLU A 119 -8.93 -3.31 5.96
C GLU A 119 -7.90 -3.50 7.08
N PHE A 120 -6.63 -3.33 6.76
CA PHE A 120 -5.51 -3.36 7.69
C PHE A 120 -5.33 -1.99 8.34
N ASN A 121 -5.47 -1.92 9.66
CA ASN A 121 -5.45 -0.66 10.41
C ASN A 121 -4.15 -0.50 11.19
N PHE A 122 -3.35 0.51 10.83
CA PHE A 122 -2.06 0.80 11.43
C PHE A 122 -2.12 2.07 12.24
N ALA A 123 -1.79 2.01 13.54
CA ALA A 123 -1.70 3.18 14.40
C ALA A 123 -0.24 3.55 14.67
N PHE A 124 0.03 4.84 14.85
CA PHE A 124 1.33 5.33 15.28
C PHE A 124 1.44 5.21 16.81
N ASP A 125 2.45 4.48 17.31
CA ASP A 125 2.65 4.23 18.75
C ASP A 125 3.57 5.27 19.44
N GLY A 126 3.93 6.33 18.71
CA GLY A 126 4.91 7.33 19.14
C GLY A 126 6.31 7.10 18.58
N LYS A 127 6.61 5.90 18.08
CA LYS A 127 7.91 5.55 17.47
C LYS A 127 7.76 5.06 16.03
N GLN A 128 6.78 4.21 15.78
CA GLN A 128 6.54 3.58 14.49
C GLN A 128 5.05 3.29 14.29
N PHE A 129 4.68 2.90 13.07
CA PHE A 129 3.35 2.36 12.81
C PHE A 129 3.28 0.87 13.18
N VAL A 130 2.18 0.47 13.80
CA VAL A 130 1.90 -0.91 14.20
C VAL A 130 0.49 -1.31 13.75
N LEU A 131 0.33 -2.52 13.22
CA LEU A 131 -0.97 -3.11 12.94
C LEU A 131 -1.71 -3.37 14.25
N THR A 132 -2.88 -2.76 14.40
CA THR A 132 -3.70 -2.85 15.62
C THR A 132 -4.97 -3.66 15.41
N SER A 133 -5.51 -3.68 14.20
CA SER A 133 -6.70 -4.44 13.85
C SER A 133 -6.80 -4.75 12.37
N VAL A 134 -7.58 -5.77 12.05
CA VAL A 134 -7.98 -6.13 10.69
C VAL A 134 -9.51 -6.24 10.66
N LYS A 135 -10.15 -5.40 9.84
CA LYS A 135 -11.58 -5.55 9.52
C LYS A 135 -11.69 -6.52 8.35
N MET A 136 -12.59 -7.47 8.45
CA MET A 136 -12.77 -8.55 7.49
C MET A 136 -14.22 -8.56 7.05
N ILE A 137 -14.45 -8.46 5.74
CA ILE A 137 -15.77 -8.53 5.15
C ILE A 137 -15.75 -9.68 4.13
N SER A 138 -16.81 -10.47 4.12
CA SER A 138 -17.03 -11.51 3.12
C SER A 138 -18.45 -11.41 2.60
N TYR A 139 -18.63 -11.61 1.31
CA TYR A 139 -19.92 -11.55 0.64
C TYR A 139 -20.09 -12.76 -0.28
N VAL A 140 -21.28 -13.37 -0.23
CA VAL A 140 -21.69 -14.49 -1.11
C VAL A 140 -22.77 -13.96 -2.05
N PHE A 141 -22.51 -13.97 -3.36
CA PHE A 141 -23.39 -13.35 -4.35
C PHE A 141 -24.76 -14.02 -4.42
N ASP A 142 -24.81 -15.34 -4.55
CA ASP A 142 -26.06 -16.11 -4.73
C ASP A 142 -27.06 -15.91 -3.59
N THR A 143 -26.56 -15.77 -2.35
CA THR A 143 -27.42 -15.62 -1.16
C THR A 143 -27.50 -14.18 -0.68
N GLY A 144 -26.74 -13.26 -1.28
CA GLY A 144 -26.56 -11.90 -0.80
C GLY A 144 -26.03 -11.78 0.64
N LYS A 145 -25.40 -12.85 1.16
CA LYS A 145 -25.04 -12.92 2.59
C LYS A 145 -23.72 -12.19 2.82
N THR A 146 -23.76 -11.22 3.72
CA THR A 146 -22.56 -10.50 4.18
C THR A 146 -22.17 -10.94 5.60
N SER A 147 -20.89 -11.18 5.83
CA SER A 147 -20.31 -11.28 7.17
C SER A 147 -19.29 -10.18 7.38
N THR A 148 -19.25 -9.62 8.57
CA THR A 148 -18.23 -8.65 8.98
C THR A 148 -17.65 -9.09 10.32
N ARG A 149 -16.33 -9.14 10.39
CA ARG A 149 -15.58 -9.45 11.62
C ARG A 149 -14.48 -8.41 11.81
N ASN A 150 -14.15 -8.11 13.05
CA ASN A 150 -13.03 -7.26 13.40
C ASN A 150 -12.07 -8.06 14.28
N LYS A 151 -10.84 -8.28 13.81
CA LYS A 151 -9.78 -8.95 14.58
C LYS A 151 -8.88 -7.90 15.20
N LYS A 152 -8.87 -7.81 16.52
CA LYS A 152 -7.88 -7.01 17.25
C LYS A 152 -6.55 -7.77 17.28
N ILE A 153 -5.46 -7.07 17.04
CA ILE A 153 -4.12 -7.64 17.03
C ILE A 153 -3.46 -7.37 18.38
N THR A 154 -3.09 -8.42 19.10
CA THR A 154 -2.46 -8.33 20.42
C THR A 154 -1.44 -9.45 20.56
N PRO A 155 -0.13 -9.12 20.72
CA PRO A 155 0.43 -7.77 20.71
C PRO A 155 0.35 -7.10 19.31
N PRO A 156 0.31 -5.76 19.22
CA PRO A 156 0.38 -5.05 17.93
C PRO A 156 1.64 -5.44 17.13
N ILE A 157 1.52 -5.51 15.81
CA ILE A 157 2.62 -5.97 14.93
C ILE A 157 3.28 -4.74 14.28
N PRO A 158 4.58 -4.49 14.47
CA PRO A 158 5.30 -3.42 13.77
C PRO A 158 5.14 -3.50 12.25
N VAL A 159 4.93 -2.37 11.58
CA VAL A 159 4.70 -2.30 10.13
C VAL A 159 5.85 -2.93 9.32
N ASN A 160 7.09 -2.82 9.80
CA ASN A 160 8.26 -3.44 9.16
C ASN A 160 8.36 -4.96 9.35
N LYS A 161 7.53 -5.54 10.23
CA LYS A 161 7.40 -6.99 10.47
C LYS A 161 6.07 -7.54 9.96
N PHE A 162 5.21 -6.69 9.41
CA PHE A 162 3.88 -7.11 8.95
C PHE A 162 3.98 -7.93 7.65
N VAL A 163 3.34 -9.10 7.66
CA VAL A 163 3.15 -9.95 6.49
C VAL A 163 1.65 -10.10 6.25
N MET A 164 1.20 -9.84 5.03
CA MET A 164 -0.22 -9.74 4.69
C MET A 164 -0.92 -11.11 4.57
N MET A 165 -0.23 -12.11 3.98
CA MET A 165 -0.81 -13.41 3.63
C MET A 165 -1.57 -14.11 4.78
N PRO A 166 -1.07 -14.18 6.02
CA PRO A 166 -1.77 -14.83 7.13
C PRO A 166 -3.13 -14.22 7.53
N PHE A 167 -3.50 -13.09 6.92
CA PHE A 167 -4.79 -12.41 7.16
C PHE A 167 -5.74 -12.49 5.96
N ILE A 168 -5.27 -13.06 4.85
CA ILE A 168 -6.01 -13.24 3.59
C ILE A 168 -6.55 -14.66 3.50
N GLU A 169 -5.81 -15.65 4.00
CA GLU A 169 -6.27 -17.04 4.08
C GLU A 169 -7.62 -17.11 4.81
N ASN A 170 -8.62 -17.67 4.14
CA ASN A 170 -9.97 -17.80 4.67
C ASN A 170 -10.01 -19.02 5.61
N GLU A 171 -10.46 -18.81 6.85
CA GLU A 171 -10.99 -19.87 7.72
C GLU A 171 -12.40 -20.31 7.24
#